data_AF-A0AAW7JMC5-F1
#
_entry.id   AF-A0AAW7JMC5-F1
#
_cell.length_a   1.000
_cell.length_b   1.000
_cell.length_c   1.000
_cell.angle_alpha   90.00
_cell.angle_beta   90.00
_cell.angle_gamma   90.00
#
_symmetry.space_group_name_H-M   'P 1'
#
loop_
_entity.id
_entity.type
_entity.pdbx_description
1 polymer ?
#
loop_
_entity_poly.entity_id
_entity_poly.type
_entity_poly.pdbx_seq_one_letter_code
_entity_poly.pdbx_strand_id
1 'polypeptide(L)'
;MLLFISLAAAAQENIRPTFDVRLEREVSSIKIDNKEYADVVIEIDADAYKTQSSKTVGSLGDSYAYGTYIEDVDYDGVRIAVKKKETDKTLYKKRFKKSFLYGLPDGTIKVGKDYVLTQLIISKKDGIWTALLKEKGIY
;
A
#
# COMPACT_ATOMS: atom_id res chain seq x y z
N MET A 1 26.48 19.53 37.39
CA MET A 1 25.11 19.23 36.92
C MET A 1 25.24 18.30 35.72
N LEU A 2 24.96 17.01 35.88
CA LEU A 2 25.01 16.04 34.78
C LEU A 2 23.73 16.13 33.95
N LEU A 3 23.87 16.40 32.66
CA LEU A 3 22.77 16.45 31.69
C LEU A 3 22.54 15.04 31.14
N PHE A 4 21.44 14.39 31.51
CA PHE A 4 21.00 13.14 30.88
C PHE A 4 20.28 13.47 29.58
N ILE A 5 20.91 13.21 28.44
CA ILE A 5 20.25 13.24 27.13
C ILE A 5 19.54 11.90 26.96
N SER A 6 18.22 11.88 27.15
CA SER A 6 17.40 10.70 26.84
C SER A 6 17.33 10.53 25.32
N LEU A 7 18.00 9.51 24.80
CA LEU A 7 17.85 9.09 23.41
C LEU A 7 16.51 8.36 23.29
N ALA A 8 15.45 9.05 22.88
CA ALA A 8 14.19 8.41 22.55
C ALA A 8 14.38 7.63 21.24
N ALA A 9 14.56 6.31 21.33
CA ALA A 9 14.43 5.43 20.18
C ALA A 9 12.97 5.54 19.70
N ALA A 10 12.76 6.15 18.53
CA ALA A 10 11.46 6.13 17.88
C ALA A 10 11.13 4.67 17.55
N ALA A 11 10.22 4.07 18.31
CA ALA A 11 9.69 2.76 17.98
C ALA A 11 9.01 2.87 16.62
N GLN A 12 9.57 2.21 15.60
CA GLN A 12 8.94 2.09 14.29
C GLN A 12 7.66 1.28 14.48
N GLU A 13 6.50 1.92 14.40
CA GLU A 13 5.21 1.23 14.45
C GLU A 13 5.18 0.14 13.38
N ASN A 14 4.97 -1.11 13.79
CA ASN A 14 4.95 -2.26 12.89
C ASN A 14 3.58 -2.32 12.20
N ILE A 15 3.41 -1.48 11.18
CA ILE A 15 2.16 -1.36 10.42
C ILE A 15 2.19 -2.39 9.30
N ARG A 16 1.21 -3.31 9.34
CA ARG A 16 1.13 -4.43 8.40
C ARG A 16 0.40 -4.02 7.12
N PRO A 17 0.85 -4.49 5.95
CA PRO A 17 0.12 -4.31 4.72
C PRO A 17 -1.21 -5.06 4.74
N THR A 18 -2.17 -4.54 3.97
CA THR A 18 -3.48 -5.13 3.71
C THR A 18 -3.52 -5.67 2.28
N PHE A 19 -4.08 -6.86 2.10
CA PHE A 19 -4.15 -7.60 0.84
C PHE A 19 -5.59 -8.00 0.53
N ASP A 20 -5.87 -8.26 -0.75
CA ASP A 20 -7.18 -8.72 -1.24
C ASP A 20 -8.33 -7.79 -0.82
N VAL A 21 -8.12 -6.49 -0.92
CA VAL A 21 -9.09 -5.46 -0.51
C VAL A 21 -9.36 -4.49 -1.63
N ARG A 22 -10.65 -4.21 -1.82
CA ARG A 22 -11.14 -3.09 -2.63
C ARG A 22 -11.76 -2.04 -1.74
N LEU A 23 -11.36 -0.79 -1.94
CA LEU A 23 -11.82 0.36 -1.18
C LEU A 23 -12.13 1.50 -2.14
N GLU A 24 -13.23 2.18 -1.88
CA GLU A 24 -13.57 3.44 -2.52
C GLU A 24 -13.63 4.55 -1.47
N ARG A 25 -13.12 5.73 -1.82
CA ARG A 25 -13.16 6.90 -0.95
C ARG A 25 -13.47 8.15 -1.74
N GLU A 26 -14.56 8.82 -1.36
CA GLU A 26 -14.81 10.19 -1.80
C GLU A 26 -13.82 11.14 -1.11
N VAL A 27 -13.17 11.99 -1.88
CA VAL A 27 -12.24 13.01 -1.38
C VAL A 27 -12.58 14.37 -1.99
N SER A 28 -12.51 15.41 -1.18
CA SER A 28 -12.83 16.77 -1.60
C SER A 28 -11.78 17.31 -2.57
N SER A 29 -10.50 17.00 -2.35
CA SER A 29 -9.46 17.25 -3.35
C SER A 29 -8.36 16.20 -3.34
N ILE A 30 -7.76 16.00 -4.51
CA ILE A 30 -6.53 15.25 -4.69
C ILE A 30 -5.52 16.06 -5.47
N LYS A 31 -4.28 16.10 -4.99
CA LYS A 31 -3.15 16.57 -5.77
C LYS A 31 -2.42 15.38 -6.40
N ILE A 32 -2.41 15.32 -7.73
CA ILE A 32 -1.69 14.33 -8.52
C ILE A 32 -0.47 15.03 -9.11
N ASP A 33 0.71 14.70 -8.60
CA ASP A 33 1.97 15.41 -8.85
C ASP A 33 1.81 16.94 -8.66
N ASN A 34 1.67 17.70 -9.74
CA ASN A 34 1.56 19.16 -9.74
C ASN A 34 0.16 19.68 -10.06
N LYS A 35 -0.83 18.80 -10.28
CA LYS A 35 -2.19 19.18 -10.65
C LYS A 35 -3.18 18.77 -9.58
N GLU A 36 -4.10 19.67 -9.25
CA GLU A 36 -5.16 19.43 -8.28
C GLU A 36 -6.50 19.17 -8.96
N TYR A 37 -7.29 18.27 -8.38
CA TYR A 37 -8.62 17.90 -8.82
C TYR A 37 -9.55 17.91 -7.63
N ALA A 38 -10.70 18.57 -7.76
CA ALA A 38 -11.75 18.60 -6.74
C ALA A 38 -12.81 17.52 -6.99
N ASP A 39 -13.49 17.13 -5.91
CA ASP A 39 -14.65 16.24 -5.88
C ASP A 39 -14.44 14.96 -6.70
N VAL A 40 -13.58 14.10 -6.17
CA VAL A 40 -13.19 12.84 -6.83
C VAL A 40 -13.50 11.64 -5.95
N VAL A 41 -13.64 10.49 -6.60
CA VAL A 41 -13.66 9.18 -5.96
C VAL A 41 -12.32 8.51 -6.26
N ILE A 42 -11.65 8.04 -5.21
CA ILE A 42 -10.45 7.23 -5.32
C ILE A 42 -10.83 5.76 -5.09
N GLU A 43 -10.61 4.93 -6.10
CA GLU A 43 -10.72 3.48 -6.01
C GLU A 43 -9.34 2.88 -5.79
N ILE A 44 -9.21 2.02 -4.79
CA ILE A 44 -8.01 1.28 -4.44
C ILE A 44 -8.32 -0.21 -4.50
N ASP A 45 -7.51 -0.96 -5.22
CA ASP A 45 -7.69 -2.39 -5.46
C ASP A 45 -6.34 -3.07 -5.21
N ALA A 46 -6.19 -3.62 -4.01
CA ALA A 46 -4.99 -4.30 -3.53
C ALA A 46 -5.08 -5.79 -3.84
N ASP A 47 -4.09 -6.33 -4.56
CA ASP A 47 -4.14 -7.73 -4.94
C ASP A 47 -4.00 -8.66 -3.73
N ALA A 48 -4.49 -9.89 -3.91
CA ALA A 48 -4.23 -10.96 -2.98
C ALA A 48 -2.73 -11.28 -2.93
N TYR A 49 -2.24 -11.58 -1.73
CA TYR A 49 -0.90 -12.13 -1.53
C TYR A 49 -0.99 -13.64 -1.61
N LYS A 50 -0.48 -14.23 -2.69
CA LYS A 50 -0.49 -15.69 -2.86
C LYS A 50 0.92 -16.23 -2.72
N THR A 51 1.11 -17.12 -1.75
CA THR A 51 2.33 -17.92 -1.63
C THR A 51 2.12 -19.23 -2.36
N GLN A 52 2.89 -19.51 -3.42
CA GLN A 52 2.95 -20.86 -3.97
C GLN A 52 3.92 -21.68 -3.13
N SER A 53 3.39 -22.70 -2.45
CA SER A 53 4.22 -23.71 -1.78
C SER A 53 4.30 -24.94 -2.68
N SER A 54 5.49 -25.18 -3.25
CA SER A 54 5.83 -26.43 -3.89
C SER A 54 6.43 -27.37 -2.84
N LYS A 55 5.70 -28.42 -2.46
CA LYS A 55 6.22 -29.50 -1.62
C LYS A 55 6.45 -30.73 -2.49
N THR A 56 7.68 -30.94 -2.94
CA THR A 56 8.07 -32.23 -3.53
C THR A 56 8.36 -33.21 -2.40
N VAL A 57 7.48 -34.18 -2.17
CA VAL A 57 7.77 -35.34 -1.31
C VAL A 57 7.99 -36.53 -2.24
N GLY A 58 9.26 -36.81 -2.56
CA GLY A 58 9.64 -38.03 -3.25
C GLY A 58 10.35 -38.97 -2.29
N SER A 59 9.81 -40.17 -2.10
CA SER A 59 10.55 -41.29 -1.49
C SER A 59 11.22 -42.07 -2.62
N LEU A 60 12.55 -42.11 -2.64
CA LEU A 60 13.31 -43.05 -3.47
C LEU A 60 13.87 -44.13 -2.54
N GLY A 61 12.99 -44.98 -2.00
CA GLY A 61 13.38 -46.01 -1.02
C GLY A 61 13.80 -45.42 0.33
N ASP A 62 14.88 -45.93 0.92
CA ASP A 62 15.32 -45.74 2.32
C ASP A 62 16.03 -44.39 2.61
N SER A 63 16.01 -43.44 1.68
CA SER A 63 16.68 -42.14 1.82
C SER A 63 15.72 -40.96 1.62
N TYR A 64 15.71 -40.06 2.61
CA TYR A 64 14.94 -38.82 2.56
C TYR A 64 15.67 -37.77 1.72
N ALA A 65 15.11 -37.40 0.57
CA ALA A 65 15.56 -36.24 -0.18
C ALA A 65 14.97 -34.96 0.45
N TYR A 66 15.85 -34.08 0.97
CA TYR A 66 15.46 -32.73 1.40
C TYR A 66 15.42 -31.82 0.17
N GLY A 67 14.22 -31.41 -0.25
CA GLY A 67 14.02 -30.43 -1.33
C GLY A 67 14.01 -28.99 -0.79
N THR A 68 14.59 -28.08 -1.56
CA THR A 68 14.61 -26.63 -1.30
C THR A 68 13.21 -26.02 -1.47
N TYR A 69 12.77 -25.22 -0.49
CA TYR A 69 11.58 -24.40 -0.58
C TYR A 69 11.86 -23.15 -1.44
N ILE A 70 11.08 -22.94 -2.49
CA ILE A 70 11.02 -21.66 -3.21
C ILE A 70 9.60 -21.12 -2.99
N GLU A 71 9.48 -20.05 -2.23
CA GLU A 71 8.24 -19.28 -2.12
C GLU A 71 8.18 -18.30 -3.29
N ASP A 72 7.51 -18.67 -4.37
CA ASP A 72 7.12 -17.70 -5.38
C ASP A 72 5.86 -16.99 -4.89
N VAL A 73 6.03 -15.69 -4.60
CA VAL A 73 4.96 -14.81 -4.17
C VAL A 73 4.33 -14.17 -5.41
N ASP A 74 3.11 -14.56 -5.71
CA ASP A 74 2.30 -13.95 -6.77
C ASP A 74 1.56 -12.74 -6.18
N TYR A 75 2.20 -11.56 -6.30
CA TYR A 75 1.67 -10.26 -5.85
C TYR A 75 2.04 -9.14 -6.83
N ASP A 76 1.02 -8.61 -7.50
CA ASP A 76 1.17 -7.61 -8.57
C ASP A 76 1.14 -6.15 -8.05
N GLY A 77 0.67 -5.93 -6.82
CA GLY A 77 0.67 -4.63 -6.14
C GLY A 77 -0.72 -4.05 -5.90
N VAL A 78 -0.81 -2.71 -5.95
CA VAL A 78 -2.06 -1.97 -5.72
C VAL A 78 -2.41 -1.15 -6.96
N ARG A 79 -3.63 -1.32 -7.47
CA ARG A 79 -4.21 -0.47 -8.50
C ARG A 79 -4.94 0.70 -7.84
N ILE A 80 -4.69 1.90 -8.36
CA ILE A 80 -5.34 3.14 -7.97
C ILE A 80 -6.03 3.72 -9.19
N ALA A 81 -7.30 4.09 -9.06
CA ALA A 81 -8.02 4.89 -10.03
C ALA A 81 -8.62 6.11 -9.34
N VAL A 82 -8.59 7.25 -10.03
CA VAL A 82 -9.18 8.50 -9.58
C VAL A 82 -10.20 8.92 -10.62
N LYS A 83 -11.44 9.13 -10.19
CA LYS A 83 -12.55 9.49 -11.06
C LYS A 83 -13.22 10.77 -10.59
N LYS A 84 -13.65 11.62 -11.52
CA LYS A 84 -14.46 12.79 -11.19
C LYS A 84 -15.82 12.30 -10.68
N LYS A 85 -16.24 12.74 -9.48
CA LYS A 85 -17.46 12.25 -8.82
C LYS A 85 -18.72 12.48 -9.66
N GLU A 86 -18.85 13.65 -10.26
CA GLU A 86 -20.05 14.03 -11.02
C GLU A 86 -20.26 13.21 -12.31
N THR A 87 -19.18 12.80 -12.97
CA THR A 87 -19.24 12.24 -14.33
C THR A 87 -18.69 10.84 -14.47
N ASP A 88 -18.16 10.27 -13.39
CA ASP A 88 -17.36 9.03 -13.35
C ASP A 88 -16.15 9.04 -14.32
N LYS A 89 -15.77 10.21 -14.86
CA LYS A 89 -14.66 10.34 -15.80
C LYS A 89 -13.37 9.98 -15.08
N THR A 90 -12.64 8.99 -15.59
CA THR A 90 -11.31 8.64 -15.09
C THR A 90 -10.32 9.78 -15.36
N LEU A 91 -9.74 10.30 -14.29
CA LEU A 91 -8.72 11.34 -14.29
C LEU A 91 -7.32 10.74 -14.22
N TYR A 92 -7.20 9.58 -13.54
CA TYR A 92 -5.94 8.86 -13.35
C TYR A 92 -6.22 7.37 -13.14
N LYS A 93 -5.34 6.50 -13.64
CA LYS A 93 -5.39 5.06 -13.36
C LYS A 93 -4.00 4.45 -13.51
N LYS A 94 -3.51 3.79 -12.47
CA LYS A 94 -2.20 3.10 -12.50
C LYS A 94 -2.17 1.93 -11.52
N ARG A 95 -1.40 0.90 -11.86
CA ARG A 95 -1.01 -0.16 -10.93
C ARG A 95 0.42 0.10 -10.44
N PHE A 96 0.57 0.28 -9.14
CA PHE A 96 1.85 0.44 -8.48
C PHE A 96 2.40 -0.94 -8.12
N LYS A 97 3.29 -1.45 -8.96
CA LYS A 97 3.89 -2.77 -8.80
C LYS A 97 4.62 -2.88 -7.47
N LYS A 98 4.46 -4.01 -6.78
CA LYS A 98 5.11 -4.30 -5.48
C LYS A 98 4.88 -3.22 -4.41
N SER A 99 3.82 -2.44 -4.55
CA SER A 99 3.41 -1.45 -3.55
C SER A 99 2.23 -2.02 -2.80
N PHE A 100 2.11 -1.71 -1.53
CA PHE A 100 1.14 -2.28 -0.60
C PHE A 100 0.18 -1.22 -0.08
N LEU A 101 -1.03 -1.66 0.30
CA LEU A 101 -2.03 -0.84 0.96
C LEU A 101 -1.83 -0.91 2.47
N TYR A 102 -1.93 0.23 3.14
CA TYR A 102 -1.85 0.35 4.59
C TYR A 102 -3.00 1.21 5.11
N GLY A 103 -3.66 0.74 6.17
CA GLY A 103 -4.55 1.56 7.00
C GLY A 103 -3.84 1.88 8.32
N LEU A 104 -3.75 3.16 8.66
CA LEU A 104 -3.04 3.61 9.87
C LEU A 104 -4.01 3.80 11.04
N PRO A 105 -3.52 3.74 12.31
CA PRO A 105 -4.37 3.94 13.49
C PRO A 105 -5.08 5.31 13.53
N ASP A 106 -4.50 6.34 12.93
CA ASP A 106 -5.07 7.69 12.81
C ASP A 106 -6.16 7.80 11.72
N GLY A 107 -6.46 6.70 11.02
CA GLY A 107 -7.42 6.65 9.91
C GLY A 107 -6.85 7.03 8.54
N THR A 108 -5.55 7.36 8.46
CA THR A 108 -4.87 7.61 7.19
C THR A 108 -4.78 6.31 6.38
N ILE A 109 -5.04 6.40 5.07
CA ILE A 109 -4.82 5.32 4.12
C ILE A 109 -3.57 5.66 3.30
N LYS A 110 -2.63 4.72 3.21
CA LYS A 110 -1.42 4.87 2.40
C LYS A 110 -1.28 3.74 1.39
N VAL A 111 -0.74 4.08 0.22
CA VAL A 111 -0.19 3.10 -0.72
C VAL A 111 1.29 3.40 -0.89
N GLY A 112 2.14 2.40 -0.68
CA GLY A 112 3.58 2.60 -0.70
C GLY A 112 4.38 1.32 -0.87
N LYS A 113 5.61 1.44 -1.35
CA LYS A 113 6.58 0.33 -1.43
C LYS A 113 7.36 0.23 -0.13
N ASP A 114 7.22 -0.90 0.56
CA ASP A 114 7.97 -1.29 1.76
C ASP A 114 8.04 -0.21 2.86
N TYR A 115 7.01 0.63 2.99
CA TYR A 115 6.97 1.79 3.91
C TYR A 115 8.00 2.90 3.65
N VAL A 116 8.90 2.74 2.67
CA VAL A 116 9.96 3.70 2.33
C VAL A 116 9.47 4.72 1.30
N LEU A 117 8.68 4.27 0.32
CA LEU A 117 8.23 5.12 -0.78
C LEU A 117 6.71 5.18 -0.81
N THR A 118 6.13 6.29 -0.35
CA THR A 118 4.67 6.48 -0.36
C THR A 118 4.21 7.06 -1.69
N GLN A 119 3.31 6.41 -2.42
CA GLN A 119 2.78 6.95 -3.69
C GLN A 119 1.41 7.61 -3.52
N LEU A 120 0.60 7.17 -2.56
CA LEU A 120 -0.70 7.76 -2.23
C LEU A 120 -0.82 7.92 -0.71
N ILE A 121 -1.32 9.09 -0.29
CA ILE A 121 -1.82 9.34 1.06
C ILE A 121 -3.24 9.86 0.92
N ILE A 122 -4.19 9.24 1.60
CA ILE A 122 -5.53 9.78 1.83
C ILE A 122 -5.67 10.00 3.33
N SER A 123 -5.95 11.22 3.74
CA SER A 123 -6.11 11.57 5.15
C SER A 123 -7.28 12.53 5.34
N LYS A 124 -7.78 12.55 6.58
CA LYS A 124 -8.86 13.44 6.98
C LYS A 124 -8.28 14.61 7.77
N LYS A 125 -8.49 15.82 7.28
CA LYS A 125 -8.11 17.06 7.97
C LYS A 125 -9.35 17.91 8.18
N ASP A 126 -9.59 18.33 9.43
CA ASP A 126 -10.73 19.19 9.79
C ASP A 126 -12.09 18.65 9.30
N GLY A 127 -12.26 17.32 9.36
CA GLY A 127 -13.49 16.65 8.89
C GLY A 127 -13.53 16.34 7.39
N ILE A 128 -12.56 16.82 6.61
CA ILE A 128 -12.54 16.75 5.14
C ILE A 128 -11.49 15.75 4.69
N TRP A 129 -11.87 14.84 3.78
CA TRP A 129 -10.95 13.92 3.16
C TRP A 129 -10.18 14.59 2.02
N THR A 130 -8.86 14.48 2.05
CA THR A 130 -7.95 15.00 1.04
C THR A 130 -6.92 13.94 0.67
N ALA A 131 -6.32 14.07 -0.51
CA ALA A 131 -5.33 13.11 -0.97
C ALA A 131 -4.14 13.74 -1.69
N LEU A 132 -3.00 13.09 -1.58
CA LEU A 132 -1.79 13.39 -2.33
C LEU A 132 -1.31 12.12 -3.03
N LEU A 133 -1.17 12.19 -4.35
CA LEU A 133 -0.64 11.12 -5.19
C LEU A 133 0.60 11.65 -5.92
N LYS A 134 1.75 10.98 -5.74
CA LYS A 134 2.96 11.23 -6.52
C LYS A 134 3.46 9.94 -7.14
N GLU A 135 3.60 9.91 -8.46
CA GLU A 135 3.99 8.67 -9.13
C GLU A 135 5.40 8.22 -8.76
N LYS A 136 6.30 9.20 -8.62
CA LYS A 136 7.70 8.98 -8.21
C LYS A 136 7.86 8.80 -6.70
N GLY A 137 6.76 8.89 -5.96
CA GLY A 137 6.73 8.82 -4.52
C GLY A 137 6.80 10.18 -3.82
N ILE A 138 6.43 10.14 -2.55
CA ILE A 138 6.42 11.20 -1.57
C ILE A 138 7.59 10.88 -0.63
N TYR A 139 8.56 11.80 -0.58
CA TYR A 139 9.76 11.73 0.27
C TYR A 139 9.57 12.60 1.50
#